data_AF-N6ZY92-F1
#
_entry.id   AF-N6ZY92-F1
#
_cell.length_a   1.000
_cell.length_b   1.000
_cell.length_c   1.000
_cell.angle_alpha   90.00
_cell.angle_beta   90.00
_cell.angle_gamma   90.00
#
_symmetry.space_group_name_H-M   'P 1'
#
loop_
_entity.id
_entity.type
_entity.pdbx_description
1 polymer ?
#
loop_
_entity_poly.entity_id
_entity_poly.type
_entity_poly.pdbx_seq_one_letter_code
_entity_poly.pdbx_strand_id
1 'polypeptide(L)'
;MQSLMKKTSRAASGTLLLAATLATGACGLVPQKTEVAPGVTQQTGQFEFALPSGEYRCERGERLQIRRELANAVNNRIQLGWHGNQYLLVRDPSYSGLPRFEDAASGLVWIDLPWKGLLLDGRTQKPLANECRAA
;
A
#
# COMPACT_ATOMS: atom_id res chain seq x y z
N MET A 1 3.30 -12.28 64.71
CA MET A 1 3.00 -10.97 65.33
C MET A 1 4.29 -10.43 65.93
N GLN A 2 4.58 -9.15 65.63
CA GLN A 2 5.62 -8.28 66.21
C GLN A 2 7.07 -8.52 65.71
N SER A 3 7.60 -7.60 64.90
CA SER A 3 8.36 -6.39 65.32
C SER A 3 9.78 -6.78 65.78
N LEU A 4 10.89 -6.14 65.44
CA LEU A 4 11.17 -4.75 65.13
C LEU A 4 12.70 -4.63 64.83
N MET A 5 13.14 -3.49 64.28
CA MET A 5 14.51 -2.91 64.33
C MET A 5 15.63 -3.61 63.53
N LYS A 6 16.23 -3.03 62.46
CA LYS A 6 16.90 -1.72 62.24
C LYS A 6 18.28 -1.61 62.90
N LYS A 7 19.36 -1.64 62.08
CA LYS A 7 20.66 -0.93 62.27
C LYS A 7 21.56 -1.16 61.04
N THR A 8 21.69 -0.17 60.16
CA THR A 8 22.80 0.83 60.05
C THR A 8 24.09 0.30 59.40
N SER A 9 24.40 0.96 58.28
CA SER A 9 25.55 0.85 57.39
C SER A 9 26.92 1.03 58.05
N ARG A 10 27.98 0.48 57.41
CA ARG A 10 29.22 1.22 57.09
C ARG A 10 30.09 0.49 56.05
N ALA A 11 30.86 1.32 55.35
CA ALA A 11 31.59 1.12 54.12
C ALA A 11 32.94 0.38 54.25
N ALA A 12 33.42 -0.15 53.12
CA ALA A 12 34.84 -0.26 52.75
C ALA A 12 34.90 -0.45 51.21
N SER A 13 35.34 0.57 50.45
CA SER A 13 36.74 0.76 50.02
C SER A 13 37.22 -0.32 49.03
N GLY A 14 37.50 0.06 47.79
CA GLY A 14 38.33 -0.79 46.92
C GLY A 14 38.18 -0.58 45.42
N THR A 15 38.90 0.41 44.90
CA THR A 15 39.60 0.38 43.60
C THR A 15 38.76 0.29 42.32
N LEU A 16 38.63 1.47 41.71
CA LEU A 16 38.18 1.76 40.36
C LEU A 16 39.13 1.13 39.32
N LEU A 17 38.72 0.05 38.64
CA LEU A 17 39.37 -0.42 37.41
C LEU A 17 38.58 0.13 36.22
N LEU A 18 39.07 1.22 35.61
CA LEU A 18 38.58 1.67 34.30
C LEU A 18 39.08 0.69 33.23
N ALA A 19 38.31 -0.34 32.93
CA ALA A 19 38.42 -1.06 31.67
C ALA A 19 37.65 -0.27 30.61
N ALA A 20 38.35 0.49 29.79
CA ALA A 20 37.79 1.17 28.62
C ALA A 20 37.41 0.12 27.56
N THR A 21 36.15 -0.32 27.56
CA THR A 21 35.59 -1.12 26.48
C THR A 21 35.20 -0.19 25.33
N LEU A 22 35.97 -0.26 24.24
CA LEU A 22 35.64 0.34 22.96
C LEU A 22 34.33 -0.29 22.45
N ALA A 23 33.22 0.43 22.59
CA ALA A 23 31.93 0.05 22.04
C ALA A 23 32.00 0.17 20.51
N THR A 24 32.22 -0.96 19.83
CA THR A 24 31.93 -1.06 18.39
C THR A 24 30.41 -0.99 18.21
N GLY A 25 29.91 0.22 17.95
CA GLY A 25 28.54 0.44 17.50
C GLY A 25 28.36 -0.17 16.11
N ALA A 26 27.99 -1.44 16.04
CA ALA A 26 27.46 -2.03 14.83
C ALA A 26 26.14 -1.33 14.53
N CYS A 27 26.14 -0.49 13.49
CA CYS A 27 24.93 0.11 12.95
C CYS A 27 24.10 -1.01 12.32
N GLY A 28 23.31 -1.70 13.14
CA GLY A 28 22.33 -2.65 12.70
C GLY A 28 21.20 -1.91 12.00
N LEU A 29 21.30 -1.76 10.67
CA LEU A 29 20.14 -1.49 9.85
C LEU A 29 19.27 -2.74 9.91
N VAL A 30 18.36 -2.78 10.88
CA VAL A 30 17.28 -3.77 10.92
C VAL A 30 16.50 -3.58 9.61
N PRO A 31 16.37 -4.61 8.75
CA PRO A 31 15.46 -4.51 7.62
C PRO A 31 14.07 -4.30 8.19
N GLN A 32 13.55 -3.08 8.05
CA GLN A 32 12.18 -2.79 8.42
C GLN A 32 11.32 -3.64 7.49
N LYS A 33 10.73 -4.70 8.03
CA LYS A 33 9.67 -5.45 7.37
C LYS A 33 8.54 -4.44 7.15
N THR A 34 8.48 -3.84 5.97
CA THR A 34 7.39 -2.94 5.59
C THR A 34 6.11 -3.73 5.71
N GLU A 35 5.30 -3.42 6.72
CA GLU A 35 4.02 -4.05 6.91
C GLU A 35 3.11 -3.57 5.78
N VAL A 36 2.87 -4.47 4.84
CA VAL A 36 2.01 -4.25 3.69
C VAL A 36 0.61 -3.92 4.23
N ALA A 37 0.07 -2.76 3.87
CA ALA A 37 -1.21 -2.27 4.39
C ALA A 37 -2.33 -3.31 4.17
N PRO A 38 -3.32 -3.41 5.08
CA PRO A 38 -4.43 -4.34 4.94
C PRO A 38 -5.11 -4.17 3.57
N GLY A 39 -5.29 -5.27 2.85
CA GLY A 39 -5.93 -5.27 1.52
C GLY A 39 -4.98 -5.18 0.33
N VAL A 40 -3.67 -5.30 0.55
CA VAL A 40 -2.66 -5.48 -0.51
C VAL A 40 -2.17 -6.92 -0.50
N THR A 41 -2.50 -7.71 -1.53
CA THR A 41 -1.90 -9.04 -1.74
C THR A 41 -1.10 -9.05 -3.05
N GLN A 42 -0.08 -9.88 -3.17
CA GLN A 42 0.61 -10.09 -4.45
C GLN A 42 0.17 -11.43 -5.01
N GLN A 43 -0.46 -11.42 -6.19
CA GLN A 43 -0.86 -12.63 -6.90
C GLN A 43 -0.43 -12.50 -8.36
N THR A 44 0.20 -13.55 -8.88
CA THR A 44 0.61 -13.59 -10.30
C THR A 44 1.59 -12.46 -10.70
N GLY A 45 2.38 -11.93 -9.76
CA GLY A 45 3.36 -10.87 -10.02
C GLY A 45 2.78 -9.44 -10.06
N GLN A 46 1.49 -9.27 -9.74
CA GLN A 46 0.87 -7.97 -9.49
C GLN A 46 0.35 -7.87 -8.06
N PHE A 47 0.30 -6.64 -7.56
CA PHE A 47 -0.49 -6.31 -6.38
C PHE A 47 -1.98 -6.49 -6.70
N GLU A 48 -2.78 -6.75 -5.67
CA GLU A 48 -4.23 -6.68 -5.67
C GLU A 48 -4.62 -5.66 -4.62
N PHE A 49 -5.48 -4.72 -4.98
CA PHE A 49 -6.00 -3.71 -4.06
C PHE A 49 -7.50 -3.87 -3.94
N ALA A 50 -8.00 -3.94 -2.70
CA ALA A 50 -9.43 -4.05 -2.40
C ALA A 50 -10.18 -2.71 -2.58
N LEU A 51 -9.97 -2.01 -3.70
CA LEU A 51 -10.73 -0.81 -4.03
C LEU A 51 -12.20 -1.16 -4.32
N PRO A 52 -13.19 -0.38 -3.84
CA PRO A 52 -14.59 -0.73 -3.99
C PRO A 52 -15.11 -0.46 -5.41
N SER A 53 -16.24 -1.08 -5.77
CA SER A 53 -17.07 -0.58 -6.88
C SER A 53 -17.85 0.66 -6.42
N GLY A 54 -18.16 1.59 -7.32
CA GLY A 54 -18.90 2.80 -6.97
C GLY A 54 -18.57 3.99 -7.86
N GLU A 55 -19.03 5.17 -7.45
CA GLU A 55 -18.64 6.45 -8.05
C GLU A 55 -17.25 6.83 -7.53
N TYR A 56 -16.41 7.34 -8.43
CA TYR A 56 -15.07 7.80 -8.13
C TYR A 56 -14.93 9.27 -8.54
N ARG A 57 -14.49 10.08 -7.58
CA ARG A 57 -14.22 11.51 -7.77
C ARG A 57 -12.74 11.75 -7.90
N CYS A 58 -12.36 12.45 -8.96
CA CYS A 58 -10.96 12.73 -9.30
C CYS A 58 -10.60 14.18 -8.97
N GLU A 59 -9.31 14.49 -8.82
CA GLU A 59 -8.84 15.81 -8.36
C GLU A 59 -9.29 16.98 -9.25
N ARG A 60 -9.45 16.75 -10.55
CA ARG A 60 -9.84 17.78 -11.52
C ARG A 60 -11.34 17.82 -11.81
N GLY A 61 -12.16 17.14 -11.00
CA GLY A 61 -13.61 17.15 -11.12
C GLY A 61 -14.21 16.07 -12.03
N GLU A 62 -13.36 15.25 -12.67
CA GLU A 62 -13.82 14.06 -13.40
C GLU A 62 -14.56 13.10 -12.47
N ARG A 63 -15.60 12.46 -13.01
CA ARG A 63 -16.38 11.42 -12.32
C ARG A 63 -16.38 10.15 -13.13
N LEU A 64 -16.18 9.03 -12.44
CA LEU A 64 -16.11 7.71 -13.02
C LEU A 64 -17.08 6.79 -12.27
N GLN A 65 -17.69 5.85 -12.97
CA GLN A 65 -18.39 4.73 -12.34
C GLN A 65 -17.56 3.47 -12.54
N ILE A 66 -17.17 2.80 -11.46
CA ILE A 66 -16.41 1.54 -11.54
C ILE A 66 -17.28 0.40 -11.00
N ARG A 67 -17.41 -0.68 -11.78
CA ARG A 67 -17.92 -1.96 -11.32
C ARG A 67 -16.85 -3.02 -11.53
N ARG A 68 -16.48 -3.71 -10.46
CA ARG A 68 -15.43 -4.73 -10.45
C ARG A 68 -16.03 -6.13 -10.56
N GLU A 69 -15.41 -6.99 -11.33
CA GLU A 69 -15.79 -8.39 -11.50
C GLU A 69 -14.74 -9.26 -10.79
N LEU A 70 -14.99 -9.54 -9.51
CA LEU A 70 -14.10 -10.33 -8.66
C LEU A 70 -14.32 -11.83 -8.91
N ALA A 71 -13.24 -12.55 -9.21
CA ALA A 71 -13.21 -14.01 -9.23
C ALA A 71 -12.03 -14.48 -8.38
N ASN A 72 -12.27 -15.38 -7.42
CA ASN A 72 -11.25 -15.86 -6.48
C ASN A 72 -10.50 -14.73 -5.75
N ALA A 73 -11.23 -13.67 -5.35
CA ALA A 73 -10.68 -12.46 -4.73
C ALA A 73 -9.69 -11.65 -5.60
N VAL A 74 -9.61 -11.94 -6.91
CA VAL A 74 -8.86 -11.15 -7.89
C VAL A 74 -9.84 -10.43 -8.79
N ASN A 75 -9.64 -9.13 -8.96
CA ASN A 75 -10.37 -8.38 -9.95
C ASN A 75 -9.80 -8.64 -11.36
N ASN A 76 -10.53 -9.34 -12.23
CA ASN A 76 -10.04 -9.66 -13.57
C ASN A 76 -10.55 -8.69 -14.63
N ARG A 77 -11.67 -8.01 -14.38
CA ARG A 77 -12.34 -7.13 -15.33
C ARG A 77 -13.05 -6.02 -14.57
N ILE A 78 -13.11 -4.84 -15.18
CA ILE A 78 -13.93 -3.74 -14.70
C ILE A 78 -14.83 -3.21 -15.80
N GLN A 79 -16.05 -2.82 -15.42
CA GLN A 79 -16.88 -1.95 -16.23
C GLN A 79 -16.65 -0.51 -15.75
N LEU A 80 -16.22 0.34 -16.68
CA LEU A 80 -15.93 1.76 -16.47
C LEU A 80 -17.01 2.60 -17.15
N GLY A 81 -17.69 3.44 -16.39
CA GLY A 81 -18.52 4.52 -16.90
C GLY A 81 -17.74 5.84 -16.91
N TRP A 82 -17.57 6.46 -18.09
CA TRP A 82 -16.85 7.72 -18.24
C TRP A 82 -17.36 8.50 -19.47
N HIS A 83 -17.57 9.82 -19.32
CA HIS A 83 -18.16 10.70 -20.35
C HIS A 83 -19.44 10.12 -21.00
N GLY A 84 -20.32 9.53 -20.19
CA GLY A 84 -21.59 8.96 -20.66
C GLY A 84 -21.48 7.63 -21.42
N ASN A 85 -20.28 7.09 -21.57
CA ASN A 85 -20.03 5.80 -22.23
C ASN A 85 -19.69 4.72 -21.20
N GLN A 86 -19.85 3.46 -21.60
CA GLN A 86 -19.45 2.29 -20.82
C GLN A 86 -18.35 1.53 -21.55
N TYR A 87 -17.30 1.18 -20.82
CA TYR A 87 -16.12 0.48 -21.32
C TYR A 87 -15.87 -0.75 -20.47
N LEU A 88 -15.42 -1.83 -21.11
CA LEU A 88 -15.09 -3.07 -20.44
C LEU A 88 -13.58 -3.27 -20.49
N LEU A 89 -12.91 -2.97 -19.39
CA LEU A 89 -11.47 -3.06 -19.29
C LEU A 89 -11.10 -4.41 -18.68
N VAL A 90 -10.18 -5.11 -19.33
CA VAL A 90 -9.70 -6.44 -18.91
C VAL A 90 -8.33 -6.27 -18.27
N ARG A 91 -8.07 -7.01 -17.18
CA ARG A 91 -6.74 -7.01 -16.56
C ARG A 91 -5.70 -7.49 -17.57
N ASP A 92 -4.60 -6.76 -17.69
CA ASP A 92 -3.40 -7.22 -18.38
C ASP A 92 -2.51 -7.97 -17.37
N PRO A 93 -2.43 -9.32 -17.44
CA PRO A 93 -1.62 -10.10 -16.50
C PRO A 93 -0.12 -10.06 -16.82
N SER A 94 0.28 -9.57 -18.01
CA SER A 94 1.69 -9.53 -18.42
C SER A 94 2.46 -8.36 -17.81
N TYR A 95 1.73 -7.34 -17.35
CA TYR A 95 2.31 -6.17 -16.71
C TYR A 95 2.78 -6.51 -15.28
N SER A 96 3.99 -6.10 -14.88
CA SER A 96 4.44 -6.28 -13.48
C SER A 96 4.00 -5.10 -12.61
N GLY A 97 3.62 -5.34 -11.35
CA GLY A 97 3.38 -4.27 -10.37
C GLY A 97 1.90 -4.01 -10.08
N LEU A 98 1.40 -2.81 -10.38
CA LEU A 98 0.04 -2.40 -10.01
C LEU A 98 -1.02 -3.11 -10.88
N PRO A 99 -2.24 -3.38 -10.36
CA PRO A 99 -3.36 -3.82 -11.18
C PRO A 99 -3.59 -2.85 -12.34
N ARG A 100 -3.48 -3.38 -13.56
CA ARG A 100 -3.69 -2.63 -14.80
C ARG A 100 -4.79 -3.29 -15.62
N PHE A 101 -5.76 -2.49 -16.03
CA PHE A 101 -6.90 -2.91 -16.82
C PHE A 101 -6.98 -2.07 -18.09
N GLU A 102 -7.24 -2.71 -19.22
CA GLU A 102 -7.25 -2.04 -20.52
C GLU A 102 -8.47 -2.41 -21.36
N ASP A 103 -8.95 -1.45 -22.13
CA ASP A 103 -9.80 -1.67 -23.28
C ASP A 103 -9.03 -1.21 -24.53
N ALA A 104 -8.48 -2.17 -25.27
CA ALA A 104 -7.65 -1.89 -26.44
C ALA A 104 -8.41 -1.12 -27.55
N ALA A 105 -9.74 -1.27 -27.64
CA ALA A 105 -10.54 -0.63 -28.67
C ALA A 105 -10.66 0.89 -28.43
N SER A 106 -11.04 1.27 -27.21
CA SER A 106 -11.07 2.68 -26.81
C SER A 106 -9.67 3.27 -26.55
N GLY A 107 -8.70 2.40 -26.22
CA GLY A 107 -7.38 2.80 -25.76
C GLY A 107 -7.41 3.33 -24.33
N LEU A 108 -8.41 2.99 -23.51
CA LEU A 108 -8.47 3.39 -22.11
C LEU A 108 -7.71 2.41 -21.23
N VAL A 109 -6.98 2.97 -20.25
CA VAL A 109 -6.22 2.19 -19.27
C VAL A 109 -6.56 2.68 -17.87
N TRP A 110 -7.00 1.76 -17.02
CA TRP A 110 -7.23 2.01 -15.61
C TRP A 110 -6.16 1.31 -14.77
N ILE A 111 -5.58 2.04 -13.81
CA ILE A 111 -4.59 1.50 -12.88
C ILE A 111 -5.09 1.69 -11.46
N ASP A 112 -5.11 0.61 -10.69
CA ASP A 112 -5.36 0.71 -9.25
C ASP A 112 -4.07 1.11 -8.52
N LEU A 113 -4.22 2.03 -7.59
CA LEU A 113 -3.22 2.39 -6.58
C LEU A 113 -3.79 2.00 -5.20
N PRO A 114 -2.98 1.97 -4.13
CA PRO A 114 -3.41 1.41 -2.85
C PRO A 114 -4.71 1.99 -2.25
N TRP A 115 -5.08 3.23 -2.59
CA TRP A 115 -6.30 3.89 -2.08
C TRP A 115 -7.01 4.79 -3.11
N LYS A 116 -6.62 4.73 -4.37
CA LYS A 116 -7.11 5.58 -5.46
C LYS A 116 -6.89 4.89 -6.80
N GLY A 117 -7.40 5.46 -7.88
CA GLY A 117 -7.11 5.00 -9.23
C GLY A 117 -6.75 6.14 -10.17
N LEU A 118 -6.37 5.73 -11.38
CA LEU A 118 -5.87 6.59 -12.43
C LEU A 118 -6.38 6.07 -13.77
N LEU A 119 -7.02 6.96 -14.55
CA LEU A 119 -7.40 6.70 -15.94
C LEU A 119 -6.39 7.36 -16.88
N LEU A 120 -5.83 6.58 -17.81
CA LEU A 120 -4.87 7.02 -18.81
C LEU A 120 -5.42 6.84 -20.22
N ASP A 121 -4.92 7.65 -21.14
CA ASP A 121 -4.87 7.35 -22.56
C ASP A 121 -3.77 6.29 -22.76
N GLY A 122 -4.15 5.09 -23.18
CA GLY A 122 -3.25 3.96 -23.40
C GLY A 122 -2.29 4.14 -24.58
N ARG A 123 -2.60 5.02 -25.53
CA ARG A 123 -1.72 5.30 -26.68
C ARG A 123 -0.63 6.29 -26.30
N THR A 124 -0.97 7.33 -25.53
CA THR A 124 -0.01 8.38 -25.15
C THR A 124 0.52 8.26 -23.72
N GLN A 125 -0.02 7.33 -22.92
CA GLN A 125 0.22 7.19 -21.47
C GLN A 125 -0.06 8.47 -20.67
N LYS A 126 -0.90 9.37 -21.19
CA LYS A 126 -1.22 10.65 -20.52
C LYS A 126 -2.38 10.46 -19.55
N PRO A 127 -2.37 11.12 -18.38
CA PRO A 127 -3.49 11.07 -17.45
C PRO A 127 -4.70 11.79 -18.01
N LEU A 128 -5.81 11.07 -18.08
CA LEU A 128 -7.14 11.59 -18.39
C LEU A 128 -7.84 12.02 -17.10
N ALA A 129 -7.79 11.16 -16.07
CA ALA A 129 -8.32 11.43 -14.75
C ALA A 129 -7.37 10.90 -13.65
N ASN A 130 -6.90 11.81 -12.80
CA ASN A 130 -5.92 11.54 -11.73
C ASN A 130 -6.57 11.53 -10.34
N GLU A 131 -5.89 10.88 -9.40
CA GLU A 131 -6.23 10.92 -7.96
C GLU A 131 -7.69 10.54 -7.67
N CYS A 132 -8.23 9.59 -8.43
CA CYS A 132 -9.63 9.21 -8.34
C CYS A 132 -9.89 8.34 -7.10
N ARG A 133 -10.78 8.79 -6.21
CA ARG A 133 -11.13 8.08 -4.97
C ARG A 133 -12.60 7.72 -4.98
N ALA A 134 -12.93 6.56 -4.41
CA ALA A 134 -14.32 6.20 -4.18
C ALA A 134 -15.01 7.26 -3.31
N ALA A 135 -16.19 7.70 -3.73
CA ALA A 135 -16.98 8.74 -3.07
C ALA A 135 -17.67 8.26 -1.78
#